data_AF-A0A644ZNS0-F1
#
_entry.id   AF-A0A644ZNS0-F1
#
_cell.length_a   1.000
_cell.length_b   1.000
_cell.length_c   1.000
_cell.angle_alpha   90.00
_cell.angle_beta   90.00
_cell.angle_gamma   90.00
#
_symmetry.space_group_name_H-M   'P 1'
#
loop_
_entity.id
_entity.type
_entity.pdbx_description
1 polymer ?
#
loop_
_entity_poly.entity_id
_entity_poly.type
_entity_poly.pdbx_seq_one_letter_code
_entity_poly.pdbx_strand_id
1 'polypeptide(L)'
;MVLEATSGMNLPRKIGPMLTLSDIAVITKIDLISQAEREVFRHRVIESAREVEIVESNALYGIGIDPVIKRILKDNDVEQPMFLRGNPPVGTCTICVGKKEIGAKNHFGVLRTMEQELFYVGE
;
A
#
# COMPACT_ATOMS: atom_id res chain seq x y z
N MET A 1 -0.93 2.14 -2.81
CA MET A 1 -0.51 2.35 -1.41
C MET A 1 -1.49 3.28 -0.71
N VAL A 2 -1.89 2.95 0.52
CA VAL A 2 -2.71 3.85 1.35
C VAL A 2 -1.79 4.55 2.36
N LEU A 3 -1.86 5.87 2.42
CA LEU A 3 -1.04 6.73 3.28
C LEU A 3 -1.95 7.51 4.20
N GLU A 4 -1.65 7.52 5.49
CA GLU A 4 -2.34 8.36 6.45
C GLU A 4 -1.61 9.69 6.61
N ALA A 5 -2.32 10.79 6.38
CA ALA A 5 -1.74 12.13 6.43
C ALA A 5 -1.23 12.50 7.82
N THR A 6 -1.86 12.00 8.88
CA THR A 6 -1.49 12.24 10.29
C THR A 6 -0.28 11.44 10.77
N SER A 7 0.27 10.52 9.97
CA SER A 7 1.46 9.72 10.33
C SER A 7 2.80 10.46 10.21
N GLY A 8 2.76 11.77 10.00
CA GLY A 8 3.91 12.66 9.95
C GLY A 8 4.34 13.02 8.54
N MET A 9 4.68 14.30 8.34
CA MET A 9 4.85 14.88 7.01
C MET A 9 6.01 14.29 6.21
N ASN A 10 6.99 13.64 6.86
CA ASN A 10 8.13 13.03 6.18
C ASN A 10 7.88 11.56 5.78
N LEU A 11 6.69 11.01 6.06
CA LEU A 11 6.36 9.63 5.72
C LEU A 11 6.68 9.30 4.26
N PRO A 12 6.22 10.06 3.22
CA PRO A 12 6.47 9.68 1.83
C PRO A 12 7.94 9.43 1.49
N ARG A 13 8.86 10.23 2.07
CA ARG A 13 10.30 10.06 1.89
C ARG A 13 10.85 8.80 2.55
N LYS A 14 10.32 8.42 3.72
CA LYS A 14 10.76 7.24 4.48
C LYS A 14 10.39 5.93 3.79
N ILE A 15 9.26 5.91 3.10
CA ILE A 15 8.72 4.73 2.41
C ILE A 15 8.89 4.80 0.88
N GLY A 16 9.76 5.70 0.39
CA GLY A 16 10.00 5.94 -1.03
C GLY A 16 10.11 4.67 -1.88
N PRO A 17 10.95 3.67 -1.51
CA PRO A 17 11.09 2.44 -2.28
C PRO A 17 9.79 1.61 -2.43
N MET A 18 8.88 1.66 -1.46
CA MET A 18 7.57 1.00 -1.59
C MET A 18 6.58 1.86 -2.36
N LEU A 19 6.65 3.18 -2.15
CA LEU A 19 5.77 4.15 -2.79
C LEU A 19 6.00 4.23 -4.30
N THR A 20 7.25 4.15 -4.77
CA THR A 20 7.61 4.14 -6.20
C THR A 20 7.11 2.90 -6.96
N LEU A 21 6.83 1.80 -6.26
CA LEU A 21 6.29 0.57 -6.87
C LEU A 21 4.77 0.60 -7.02
N SER A 22 4.11 1.61 -6.45
CA SER A 22 2.64 1.75 -6.45
C SER A 22 2.16 2.52 -7.68
N ASP A 23 1.06 2.08 -8.28
CA ASP A 23 0.40 2.87 -9.34
C ASP A 23 -0.41 4.03 -8.76
N ILE A 24 -0.96 3.84 -7.55
CA ILE A 24 -1.85 4.79 -6.87
C ILE A 24 -1.44 4.99 -5.41
N ALA A 25 -1.46 6.23 -4.95
CA ALA A 25 -1.27 6.65 -3.57
C ALA A 25 -2.58 7.29 -3.06
N VAL A 26 -3.30 6.57 -2.20
CA VAL A 26 -4.52 7.05 -1.55
C VAL A 26 -4.13 7.71 -0.24
N ILE A 27 -4.29 9.03 -0.13
CA ILE A 27 -4.00 9.79 1.07
C ILE A 27 -5.30 9.95 1.87
N THR A 28 -5.34 9.35 3.05
CA THR A 28 -6.48 9.39 3.97
C THR A 28 -6.26 10.34 5.15
N LYS A 29 -7.35 10.66 5.86
CA LYS A 29 -7.40 11.60 7.00
C LYS A 29 -6.89 13.00 6.66
N ILE A 30 -7.08 13.42 5.41
CA ILE A 30 -6.62 14.73 4.93
C ILE A 30 -7.39 15.89 5.56
N ASP A 31 -8.61 15.61 6.03
CA ASP A 31 -9.48 16.51 6.79
C ASP A 31 -8.95 16.85 8.19
N LEU A 32 -7.96 16.09 8.70
CA LEU A 32 -7.37 16.29 10.02
C LEU A 32 -6.10 17.15 10.01
N ILE A 33 -5.69 17.64 8.84
CA ILE A 33 -4.48 18.45 8.69
C ILE A 33 -4.80 19.79 8.02
N SER A 34 -3.92 20.77 8.21
CA SER A 34 -4.06 22.07 7.55
C SER A 34 -3.86 21.96 6.03
N GLN A 35 -4.36 22.96 5.29
CA GLN A 35 -4.14 23.05 3.85
C GLN A 35 -2.65 23.06 3.48
N ALA A 36 -1.82 23.79 4.25
CA ALA A 36 -0.39 23.85 4.03
C ALA A 36 0.28 22.48 4.22
N GLU A 37 -0.09 21.74 5.27
CA GLU A 37 0.40 20.38 5.49
C GLU A 37 -0.02 19.45 4.37
N ARG A 38 -1.25 19.58 3.85
CA ARG A 38 -1.72 18.79 2.71
C ARG A 38 -0.88 19.03 1.47
N GLU A 39 -0.63 20.28 1.12
CA GLU A 39 0.19 20.64 -0.05
C GLU A 39 1.63 20.14 0.10
N VAL A 40 2.22 20.28 1.30
CA VAL A 40 3.55 19.77 1.62
C VAL A 40 3.61 18.24 1.52
N PHE A 41 2.61 17.54 2.08
CA PHE A 41 2.53 16.08 2.03
C PHE A 41 2.42 15.60 0.58
N ARG A 42 1.53 16.22 -0.20
CA ARG A 42 1.34 15.92 -1.62
C ARG A 42 2.62 16.16 -2.42
N HIS A 43 3.33 17.26 -2.18
CA HIS A 43 4.63 17.52 -2.82
C HIS A 43 5.66 16.43 -2.50
N ARG A 44 5.72 15.98 -1.24
CA ARG A 44 6.65 14.92 -0.82
C ARG A 44 6.30 13.55 -1.41
N VAL A 45 5.02 13.26 -1.66
CA VAL A 45 4.61 12.08 -2.42
C VAL A 45 5.14 12.15 -3.84
N ILE A 46 4.93 13.27 -4.54
CA ILE A 46 5.42 13.48 -5.93
C ILE A 46 6.95 13.41 -5.99
N GLU A 47 7.64 14.02 -5.03
CA GLU A 47 9.10 13.97 -4.92
C GLU A 47 9.62 12.54 -4.75
N SER A 48 8.91 11.72 -3.95
CA SER A 48 9.32 10.35 -3.65
C SER A 48 8.93 9.37 -4.77
N ALA A 49 7.81 9.60 -5.45
CA ALA A 49 7.29 8.77 -6.54
C ALA A 49 6.59 9.64 -7.58
N ARG A 50 7.31 9.98 -8.66
CA ARG A 50 6.83 10.94 -9.67
C ARG A 50 5.68 10.42 -10.52
N GLU A 51 5.59 9.10 -10.68
CA GLU A 51 4.62 8.44 -11.56
C GLU A 51 3.36 7.98 -10.83
N VAL A 52 3.29 8.14 -9.50
CA VAL A 52 2.16 7.65 -8.71
C VAL A 52 0.94 8.56 -8.86
N GLU A 53 -0.22 7.97 -9.13
CA GLU A 53 -1.49 8.69 -9.13
C GLU A 53 -1.90 9.02 -7.68
N ILE A 54 -2.10 10.30 -7.35
CA ILE A 54 -2.48 10.71 -5.99
C ILE A 54 -3.97 10.93 -5.89
N VAL A 55 -4.61 10.21 -4.98
CA VAL A 55 -6.03 10.36 -4.63
C VAL A 55 -6.16 10.75 -3.16
N GLU A 56 -6.87 11.85 -2.89
CA GLU A 56 -7.22 12.25 -1.53
C GLU A 56 -8.60 11.70 -1.19
N SER A 57 -8.72 11.02 -0.05
CA SER A 57 -9.98 10.39 0.34
C SER A 57 -10.24 10.53 1.84
N ASN A 58 -11.51 10.69 2.19
CA ASN A 58 -11.96 10.43 3.55
C ASN A 58 -12.64 9.06 3.56
N ALA A 59 -11.89 8.04 3.98
CA ALA A 59 -12.36 6.66 3.97
C ALA A 59 -13.52 6.40 4.96
N LEU A 60 -13.67 7.22 6.00
CA LEU A 60 -14.76 7.08 6.98
C LEU A 60 -16.11 7.44 6.37
N TYR A 61 -16.15 8.46 5.51
CA TYR A 61 -17.37 8.95 4.86
C TYR A 61 -17.47 8.56 3.38
N GLY A 62 -16.49 7.84 2.84
CA GLY A 62 -16.43 7.45 1.42
C GLY A 62 -16.15 8.60 0.46
N ILE A 63 -15.69 9.76 0.93
CA ILE A 63 -15.42 10.93 0.08
C ILE A 63 -14.15 10.68 -0.73
N GLY A 64 -14.18 11.00 -2.03
CA GLY A 64 -13.01 10.92 -2.92
C GLY A 64 -12.58 9.50 -3.28
N ILE A 65 -13.44 8.50 -3.08
CA ILE A 65 -13.12 7.09 -3.37
C ILE A 65 -13.34 6.73 -4.85
N ASP A 66 -14.18 7.48 -5.58
CA ASP A 66 -14.54 7.17 -6.97
C ASP A 66 -13.35 6.94 -7.91
N PRO A 67 -12.26 7.72 -7.86
CA PRO A 67 -11.09 7.46 -8.71
C PRO A 67 -10.46 6.10 -8.43
N VAL A 68 -10.41 5.67 -7.16
CA VAL A 68 -9.88 4.36 -6.77
C VAL A 68 -10.74 3.25 -7.35
N ILE A 69 -12.06 3.36 -7.20
CA ILE A 69 -13.02 2.37 -7.74
C ILE A 69 -12.91 2.29 -9.27
N LYS A 70 -12.87 3.44 -9.95
CA LYS A 70 -12.72 3.51 -11.41
C LYS A 70 -11.41 2.89 -11.88
N ARG A 71 -10.33 3.00 -11.09
CA ARG A 71 -9.05 2.37 -11.41
C ARG A 71 -9.13 0.86 -11.28
N ILE A 72 -9.71 0.35 -10.18
CA ILE A 72 -9.90 -1.08 -9.95
C ILE A 72 -10.74 -1.71 -11.05
N LEU A 73 -11.87 -1.10 -11.41
CA LEU A 73 -12.78 -1.62 -12.44
C LEU A 73 -12.18 -1.62 -13.86
N LYS A 74 -11.09 -0.88 -14.09
CA LYS A 74 -10.37 -0.84 -15.37
C LYS A 74 -9.18 -1.79 -15.41
N ASP A 75 -8.77 -2.32 -14.26
CA ASP A 75 -7.64 -3.22 -14.18
C ASP A 75 -8.04 -4.63 -14.64
N ASN A 76 -7.05 -5.43 -15.01
CA ASN A 76 -7.30 -6.80 -15.42
C ASN A 76 -7.65 -7.68 -14.21
N ASP A 77 -8.35 -8.79 -14.48
CA ASP A 77 -8.52 -9.83 -13.48
C ASP A 77 -7.17 -10.36 -12.99
N VAL A 78 -7.16 -10.82 -11.75
CA VAL A 78 -5.93 -11.35 -11.13
C VAL A 78 -5.55 -12.68 -11.77
N GLU A 79 -4.36 -12.71 -12.38
CA GLU A 79 -3.76 -13.93 -12.92
C GLU A 79 -2.78 -14.57 -11.94
N GLN A 80 -2.76 -15.91 -11.89
CA GLN A 80 -1.82 -16.69 -11.10
C GLN A 80 -0.75 -17.34 -11.98
N PRO A 81 0.52 -17.43 -11.52
CA PRO A 81 1.00 -17.03 -10.21
C PRO A 81 1.25 -15.51 -10.09
N MET A 82 0.91 -14.93 -8.94
CA MET A 82 1.29 -13.55 -8.63
C MET A 82 2.70 -13.43 -8.04
N PHE A 83 3.35 -12.30 -8.27
CA PHE A 83 4.64 -11.94 -7.70
C PHE A 83 4.62 -10.53 -7.12
N LEU A 84 5.41 -10.28 -6.07
CA LEU A 84 5.65 -8.92 -5.58
C LEU A 84 6.38 -8.10 -6.64
N ARG A 85 5.98 -6.84 -6.81
CA ARG A 85 6.65 -5.90 -7.74
C ARG A 85 8.11 -5.65 -7.34
N GLY A 86 8.39 -5.57 -6.05
CA GLY A 86 9.73 -5.39 -5.49
C GLY A 86 10.03 -6.36 -4.35
N ASN A 87 11.31 -6.45 -3.98
CA ASN A 87 11.71 -7.22 -2.81
C ASN A 87 11.33 -6.44 -1.54
N PRO A 88 10.58 -7.04 -0.61
CA PRO A 88 10.29 -6.37 0.64
C PRO A 88 11.59 -6.21 1.45
N PRO A 89 11.75 -5.10 2.19
CA PRO A 89 12.88 -4.96 3.10
C PRO A 89 12.85 -6.07 4.15
N VAL A 90 14.05 -6.59 4.47
CA VAL A 90 14.25 -7.72 5.39
C VAL A 90 13.52 -7.48 6.70
N GLY A 91 12.81 -8.51 7.20
CA GLY A 91 12.12 -8.47 8.50
C GLY A 91 10.77 -7.76 8.54
N THR A 92 10.29 -7.21 7.41
CA THR A 92 8.97 -6.54 7.36
C THR A 92 7.82 -7.52 7.15
N CYS A 93 8.07 -8.63 6.46
CA CYS A 93 7.06 -9.59 6.08
C CYS A 93 7.63 -11.01 6.22
N THR A 94 7.08 -11.81 7.13
CA THR A 94 7.45 -13.22 7.28
C THR A 94 7.05 -14.06 6.08
N ILE A 95 6.11 -13.56 5.26
CA ILE A 95 5.64 -14.24 4.05
C ILE A 95 6.75 -14.30 2.98
N CYS A 96 7.54 -13.22 2.84
CA CYS A 96 8.33 -12.99 1.62
C CYS A 96 9.76 -12.51 1.89
N VAL A 97 10.39 -12.87 3.01
CA VAL A 97 11.73 -12.39 3.39
C VAL A 97 12.72 -12.60 2.23
N GLY A 98 13.05 -11.52 1.53
CA GLY A 98 13.97 -11.54 0.37
C GLY A 98 13.44 -12.25 -0.89
N LYS A 99 12.15 -12.59 -0.96
CA LYS A 99 11.53 -13.31 -2.10
C LYS A 99 10.38 -12.50 -2.71
N LYS A 100 10.09 -12.76 -3.98
CA LYS A 100 8.95 -12.16 -4.69
C LYS A 100 7.78 -13.13 -4.86
N GLU A 101 8.01 -14.43 -4.77
CA GLU A 101 6.94 -15.41 -4.82
C GLU A 101 6.02 -15.25 -3.60
N ILE A 102 4.71 -15.17 -3.85
CA ILE A 102 3.70 -15.06 -2.80
C ILE A 102 2.76 -16.27 -2.81
N GLY A 103 1.94 -16.39 -1.78
CA GLY A 103 0.95 -17.47 -1.63
C GLY A 103 1.28 -18.42 -0.47
N ALA A 104 0.27 -19.18 -0.03
CA ALA A 104 0.36 -20.00 1.17
C ALA A 104 1.53 -21.01 1.17
N LYS A 105 1.87 -21.58 0.00
CA LYS A 105 2.99 -22.51 -0.16
C LYS A 105 4.37 -21.85 -0.03
N ASN A 106 4.44 -20.55 -0.25
CA ASN A 106 5.69 -19.77 -0.19
C ASN A 106 5.84 -19.02 1.14
N HIS A 107 4.82 -19.07 2.00
CA HIS A 107 4.79 -18.41 3.30
C HIS A 107 5.72 -19.11 4.29
N PHE A 108 6.52 -18.34 5.02
CA PHE A 108 7.35 -18.87 6.10
C PHE A 108 6.69 -18.60 7.47
N GLY A 109 6.36 -19.66 8.20
CA GLY A 109 5.78 -19.60 9.54
C GLY A 109 4.26 -19.76 9.60
N VAL A 110 3.61 -19.20 10.62
CA VAL A 110 2.17 -19.38 10.86
C VAL A 110 1.37 -18.49 9.91
N LEU A 111 0.42 -19.06 9.17
CA LEU A 111 -0.55 -18.32 8.37
C LEU A 111 -1.82 -18.12 9.20
N ARG A 112 -2.32 -16.88 9.27
CA ARG A 112 -3.62 -16.55 9.87
C ARG A 112 -4.54 -16.02 8.78
N THR A 113 -5.60 -16.75 8.49
CA THR A 113 -6.63 -16.30 7.53
C THR A 113 -7.59 -15.32 8.22
N MET A 114 -8.30 -14.52 7.42
CA MET A 114 -9.33 -13.61 7.92
C MET A 114 -10.51 -14.36 8.56
N GLU A 115 -10.67 -15.64 8.24
CA GLU A 115 -11.72 -16.54 8.73
C GLU A 115 -11.35 -17.25 10.05
N GLN A 116 -10.24 -16.82 10.69
CA GLN A 116 -9.79 -17.24 12.03
C GLN A 116 -9.28 -18.67 12.20
N GLU A 117 -9.06 -19.44 11.13
CA GLU A 117 -8.43 -20.75 11.30
C GLU A 117 -6.90 -20.63 11.25
N LEU A 118 -6.28 -20.82 12.42
CA LEU A 118 -4.84 -20.94 12.59
C LEU A 118 -4.39 -22.29 12.00
N PHE A 119 -3.80 -22.28 10.81
CA PHE A 119 -3.13 -23.46 10.28
C PHE A 119 -1.62 -23.21 10.20
N TYR A 120 -0.87 -24.04 10.90
CA TYR A 120 0.59 -24.13 10.75
C TYR A 120 0.87 -24.99 9.52
N VAL A 121 1.51 -24.41 8.51
CA VAL A 121 2.10 -25.16 7.39
C VAL A 121 3.61 -25.03 7.55
N GLY A 122 4.17 -25.86 8.43
CA GLY A 122 5.61 -26.09 8.47
C GLY A 122 5.93 -27.43 7.84
N GLU A 123 7.15 -27.55 7.31
CA GLU A 123 7.81 -28.84 7.17
C GLU A 123 8.16 -29.42 8.54
#